data_AF-A0A0U1L796-F1
#
_entry.id   AF-A0A0U1L796-F1
#
_cell.length_a   1.000
_cell.length_b   1.000
_cell.length_c   1.000
_cell.angle_alpha   90.00
_cell.angle_beta   90.00
_cell.angle_gamma   90.00
#
_symmetry.space_group_name_H-M   'P 1'
#
loop_
_entity.id
_entity.type
_entity.pdbx_description
1 polymer ?
#
loop_
_entity_poly.entity_id
_entity_poly.type
_entity_poly.pdbx_seq_one_letter_code
_entity_poly.pdbx_strand_id
1 'polypeptide(L)' 'MISIENGKYYGMDAIASRIWELIEAPQSVAEVVRILGEEYEVEQQQCQADIVGFLDCLHKEGLIKVA' A
#
# COMPACT_ATOMS: atom_id res chain seq x y z
N MET A 1 12.98 9.78 -8.84
CA MET A 1 13.65 8.72 -9.62
C MET A 1 13.17 7.42 -8.99
N ILE A 2 12.21 6.74 -9.61
CA ILE A 2 11.55 5.55 -9.04
C ILE A 2 12.49 4.38 -9.31
N SER A 3 13.10 3.83 -8.26
CA SER A 3 13.89 2.60 -8.37
C SER A 3 12.93 1.41 -8.51
N ILE A 4 12.67 1.05 -9.76
CA ILE A 4 11.88 -0.11 -10.18
C ILE A 4 12.87 -1.28 -10.37
N GLU A 5 13.11 -2.03 -9.31
CA GLU A 5 13.71 -3.36 -9.40
C GLU A 5 12.75 -4.34 -8.72
N ASN A 6 11.77 -4.82 -9.50
CA ASN A 6 11.19 -6.18 -9.46
C ASN A 6 9.76 -6.20 -10.02
N GLY A 7 9.64 -6.20 -11.35
CA GLY A 7 8.76 -7.10 -12.13
C GLY A 7 7.24 -7.19 -11.90
N LYS A 8 6.63 -6.50 -10.92
CA LYS A 8 5.20 -6.62 -10.58
C LYS A 8 4.37 -5.35 -10.80
N TYR A 9 4.87 -4.40 -11.60
CA TYR A 9 4.32 -3.05 -11.66
C TYR A 9 2.99 -2.87 -12.42
N TYR A 10 2.49 -3.87 -13.15
CA TYR A 10 1.23 -3.67 -13.89
C TYR A 10 -0.04 -3.72 -13.02
N GLY A 11 0.03 -4.30 -11.82
CA GLY A 11 -1.08 -4.25 -10.83
C GLY A 11 -0.87 -3.23 -9.71
N MET A 12 0.37 -2.76 -9.52
CA MET A 12 0.75 -1.92 -8.41
C MET A 12 0.37 -0.46 -8.62
N ASP A 13 0.24 0.04 -9.85
CA ASP A 13 -0.21 1.43 -10.08
C ASP A 13 -1.65 1.67 -9.60
N ALA A 14 -2.56 0.71 -9.83
CA ALA A 14 -3.94 0.78 -9.35
C ALA A 14 -4.03 0.63 -7.83
N ILE A 15 -3.33 -0.36 -7.26
CA ILE A 15 -3.32 -0.60 -5.82
C ILE A 15 -2.61 0.53 -5.07
N ALA A 16 -1.47 1.03 -5.55
CA ALA A 16 -0.74 2.13 -4.93
C ALA A 16 -1.54 3.44 -4.98
N SER A 17 -2.21 3.74 -6.12
CA SER A 17 -3.11 4.90 -6.20
C SER A 17 -4.27 4.75 -5.20
N ARG A 18 -4.83 3.54 -5.09
CA ARG A 18 -5.92 3.27 -4.16
C ARG A 18 -5.49 3.38 -2.69
N ILE A 19 -4.31 2.86 -2.35
CA ILE A 19 -3.70 3.05 -1.03
C ILE A 19 -3.55 4.54 -0.74
N TRP A 20 -3.10 5.33 -1.73
CA TRP A 20 -2.93 6.78 -1.58
C TRP A 20 -4.24 7.51 -1.26
N GLU A 21 -5.33 7.14 -1.93
CA GLU A 21 -6.68 7.65 -1.62
C GLU A 21 -7.16 7.23 -0.23
N LEU A 22 -6.88 5.99 0.17
CA LEU A 22 -7.28 5.48 1.49
C LEU A 22 -6.52 6.22 2.60
N ILE A 23 -5.20 6.35 2.49
CA ILE A 23 -4.38 7.01 3.53
C ILE A 23 -4.52 8.54 3.55
N GLU A 24 -5.30 9.14 2.63
CA GLU A 24 -5.66 10.56 2.67
C GLU A 24 -6.40 10.91 3.98
N ALA A 25 -7.14 9.96 4.53
CA ALA A 25 -7.67 10.00 5.89
C ALA A 25 -6.85 9.09 6.82
N PRO A 26 -6.60 9.49 8.09
CA PRO A 26 -5.94 8.61 9.06
C PRO A 26 -6.76 7.35 9.28
N GLN A 27 -6.23 6.21 8.84
CA GLN A 27 -6.87 4.91 9.02
C GLN A 27 -5.84 3.82 9.32
N SER A 28 -6.33 2.69 9.84
CA SER A 28 -5.46 1.57 10.19
C SER A 28 -5.05 0.78 8.95
N VAL A 29 -3.84 0.22 8.96
CA VAL A 29 -3.36 -0.67 7.89
C VAL A 29 -4.31 -1.86 7.68
N ALA A 30 -4.92 -2.36 8.75
CA ALA A 30 -5.89 -3.46 8.68
C ALA A 30 -7.13 -3.08 7.85
N GLU A 31 -7.59 -1.83 7.95
CA GLU A 31 -8.73 -1.33 7.17
C GLU A 31 -8.37 -1.23 5.68
N VAL A 32 -7.17 -0.72 5.38
CA VAL A 32 -6.64 -0.64 4.02
C VAL A 32 -6.52 -2.04 3.39
N VAL A 33 -5.95 -3.01 4.12
CA VAL A 33 -5.85 -4.41 3.67
C VAL A 33 -7.23 -5.03 3.44
N ARG A 34 -8.20 -4.76 4.32
CA ARG A 34 -9.56 -5.27 4.17
C ARG A 34 -10.22 -4.75 2.89
N ILE A 35 -10.16 -3.43 2.67
CA ILE A 35 -10.73 -2.79 1.48
C ILE A 35 -10.08 -3.33 0.21
N LEU A 36 -8.75 -3.42 0.18
CA LEU A 36 -8.03 -3.91 -0.99
C LEU A 36 -8.25 -5.41 -1.23
N GLY A 37 -8.38 -6.21 -0.16
CA GLY A 37 -8.76 -7.61 -0.25
C GLY A 37 -10.15 -7.81 -0.86
N GLU A 38 -11.11 -6.93 -0.52
CA GLU A 38 -12.46 -6.93 -1.10
C GLU A 38 -12.48 -6.41 -2.54
N GLU A 39 -11.72 -5.36 -2.87
CA GLU A 39 -11.71 -4.72 -4.20
C GLU A 39 -10.90 -5.51 -5.25
N TYR A 40 -9.81 -6.17 -4.84
CA TYR A 40 -8.85 -6.81 -5.75
C TYR A 40 -8.74 -8.33 -5.58
N GLU A 41 -9.58 -8.95 -4.73
CA GLU A 41 -9.55 -10.40 -4.41
C GLU A 41 -8.14 -10.92 -4.04
N VAL A 42 -7.36 -10.08 -3.34
CA VAL A 42 -6.00 -10.42 -2.93
C VAL A 42 -5.97 -11.11 -1.57
N GLU A 43 -5.01 -12.01 -1.39
CA GLU A 43 -4.80 -12.68 -0.10
C GLU A 43 -4.35 -11.66 0.96
N GLN A 44 -5.08 -11.57 2.08
CA GLN A 44 -4.83 -10.58 3.13
C GLN A 44 -3.41 -10.63 3.66
N GLN A 45 -2.82 -11.81 3.78
CA GLN A 45 -1.48 -11.98 4.34
C GLN A 45 -0.40 -11.39 3.42
N GLN A 46 -0.53 -11.63 2.11
CA GLN A 46 0.35 -11.06 1.09
C GLN A 46 0.12 -9.55 0.96
N CYS A 47 -1.15 -9.12 0.92
CA CYS A 47 -1.55 -7.72 0.83
C CYS A 47 -1.01 -6.91 2.02
N GLN A 48 -1.11 -7.44 3.23
CA GLN A 48 -0.58 -6.79 4.43
C GLN A 48 0.93 -6.63 4.36
N ALA A 49 1.67 -7.68 3.97
CA ALA A 49 3.13 -7.59 3.86
C ALA A 49 3.57 -6.54 2.83
N ASP A 50 2.89 -6.50 1.68
CA ASP A 50 3.18 -5.57 0.59
C ASP A 50 2.86 -4.11 1.00
N ILE A 51 1.70 -3.88 1.66
CA ILE A 51 1.31 -2.55 2.14
C ILE A 51 2.22 -2.07 3.25
N VAL A 52 2.57 -2.93 4.21
CA VAL A 52 3.49 -2.56 5.30
C VAL A 52 4.86 -2.18 4.73
N GLY A 53 5.38 -2.93 3.77
CA GLY A 53 6.63 -2.59 3.08
C GLY A 53 6.54 -1.25 2.34
N PHE A 54 5.43 -0.99 1.66
CA PHE A 54 5.19 0.27 0.96
C PHE A 54 5.10 1.47 1.91
N LEU A 55 4.31 1.36 2.98
CA LEU A 55 4.16 2.42 3.99
C LEU A 55 5.47 2.67 4.74
N ASP A 56 6.28 1.63 5.01
CA ASP A 56 7.59 1.79 5.64
C ASP A 56 8.57 2.56 4.74
N CYS A 57 8.55 2.30 3.42
CA CYS A 57 9.31 3.11 2.46
C CYS A 57 8.87 4.58 2.47
N LEU A 58 7.57 4.85 2.43
CA LEU A 58 7.04 6.22 2.47
C LEU A 58 7.36 6.93 3.79
N HIS A 59 7.32 6.21 4.91
CA HIS A 59 7.68 6.73 6.22
C HIS A 59 9.17 7.05 6.30
N LYS A 60 10.04 6.19 5.76
CA LYS A 60 11.49 6.43 5.65
C LYS A 60 11.82 7.65 4.79
N GLU A 61 11.03 7.89 3.74
CA GLU A 61 11.15 9.10 2.92
C GLU A 61 10.53 10.34 3.56
N GLY A 62 9.84 10.20 4.70
CA GLY A 62 9.20 11.30 5.42
C GLY A 62 7.92 11.82 4.76
N LEU A 63 7.33 11.04 3.83
CA LEU A 63 6.12 11.40 3.09
C LEU A 63 4.84 11.18 3.89
N ILE A 64 4.86 10.23 4.82
CA ILE A 64 3.76 9.94 5.73
C ILE A 64 4.26 9.92 7.18
N LYS A 65 3.34 10.08 8.13
CA LYS A 65 3.59 9.86 9.55
C LYS A 65 2.72 8.71 10.04
N VAL A 66 3.35 7.75 10.70
CA VAL A 66 2.67 6.69 11.44
C VAL A 66 2.57 7.16 12.89
N ALA A 67 1.36 7.18 13.45
CA ALA A 67 1.07 7.62 14.81
C ALA A 67 0.90 6.43 15.76
#